data_AF-A0A961DT60-F1
#
_entry.id   AF-A0A961DT60-F1
#
_cell.length_a   1.000
_cell.length_b   1.000
_cell.length_c   1.000
_cell.angle_alpha   90.00
_cell.angle_beta   90.00
_cell.angle_gamma   90.00
#
_symmetry.space_group_name_H-M   'P 1'
#
loop_
_entity.id
_entity.type
_entity.pdbx_description
1 polymer ?
#
loop_
_entity_poly.entity_id
_entity_poly.type
_entity_poly.pdbx_seq_one_letter_code
_entity_poly.pdbx_strand_id
1 'polypeptide(L)'
;MSPADGQQASLDLWPREHDLPPRWDGLPVQWGGWSDTAGMIICPPPRRPERCPRCGATAAALINTGRIFTDPASAPPAIGRARMQRGRHLIGLISAFRCPHCEHDRVLDPAGQEWDLDETDYTDDGSWDVNA
;
A
#
# COMPACT_ATOMS: atom_id res chain seq x y z
N MET A 1 -0.95 -43.03 23.35
CA MET A 1 0.13 -42.03 23.31
C MET A 1 0.25 -41.52 21.90
N SER A 2 -0.27 -40.31 21.65
CA SER A 2 -0.15 -39.60 20.37
C SER A 2 1.23 -38.92 20.30
N PRO A 3 1.89 -38.84 19.13
CA PRO A 3 3.08 -38.03 18.99
C PRO A 3 2.69 -36.55 18.91
N ALA A 4 3.56 -35.72 19.46
CA ALA A 4 3.38 -34.30 19.68
C ALA A 4 3.20 -33.52 18.38
N ASP A 5 2.25 -32.57 18.41
CA ASP A 5 2.01 -31.58 17.39
C ASP A 5 3.30 -30.83 17.05
N GLY A 6 3.73 -30.96 15.80
CA GLY A 6 4.76 -30.11 15.23
C GLY A 6 4.24 -28.68 15.13
N GLN A 7 4.53 -27.86 16.13
CA GLN A 7 4.44 -26.41 16.00
C GLN A 7 5.39 -25.98 14.88
N GLN A 8 4.84 -25.73 13.70
CA GLN A 8 5.52 -24.98 12.66
C GLN A 8 5.81 -23.59 13.23
N ALA A 9 7.09 -23.33 13.50
CA ALA A 9 7.58 -22.02 13.85
C ALA A 9 7.18 -21.04 12.73
N SER A 10 6.43 -19.98 13.08
CA SER A 10 6.27 -18.83 12.20
C SER A 10 7.66 -18.25 12.00
N LEU A 11 8.19 -18.41 10.79
CA LEU A 11 9.38 -17.71 10.37
C LEU A 11 8.97 -16.27 10.11
N ASP A 12 8.95 -15.45 11.17
CA ASP A 12 8.94 -13.98 11.09
C ASP A 12 10.29 -13.55 10.52
N LEU A 13 10.51 -13.85 9.25
CA LEU A 13 11.72 -13.48 8.54
C LEU A 13 11.57 -12.04 8.08
N TRP A 14 11.73 -11.13 9.05
CA TRP A 14 11.94 -9.69 8.94
C TRP A 14 10.65 -8.88 9.20
N PRO A 15 10.50 -8.26 10.39
CA PRO A 15 9.41 -7.32 10.61
C PRO A 15 9.65 -6.10 9.70
N ARG A 16 8.77 -5.89 8.72
CA ARG A 16 8.71 -4.65 7.94
C ARG A 16 8.72 -3.45 8.91
N GLU A 17 9.59 -2.46 8.67
CA GLU A 17 9.74 -1.30 9.57
C GLU A 17 8.43 -0.50 9.65
N HIS A 18 7.77 -0.35 8.50
CA HIS A 18 6.45 0.24 8.37
C HIS A 18 5.45 -0.77 7.80
N ASP A 19 4.17 -0.63 8.15
CA ASP A 19 3.11 -1.50 7.61
C ASP A 19 2.87 -1.27 6.11
N LEU A 20 3.03 -0.03 5.65
CA LEU A 20 2.98 0.41 4.25
C LEU A 20 4.04 1.49 4.02
N PRO A 21 4.49 1.74 2.78
CA PRO A 21 5.52 2.72 2.49
C PRO A 21 5.16 4.10 3.06
N PRO A 22 5.97 4.67 3.97
CA PRO A 22 5.70 5.98 4.55
C PRO A 22 5.92 7.13 3.54
N ARG A 23 6.59 6.83 2.42
CA ARG A 23 6.86 7.72 1.31
C ARG A 23 6.59 7.06 -0.03
N TRP A 24 6.26 7.89 -1.01
CA TRP A 24 6.07 7.51 -2.40
C TRP A 24 6.78 8.53 -3.28
N ASP A 25 7.81 8.10 -4.01
CA ASP A 25 8.69 8.98 -4.79
C ASP A 25 9.24 10.15 -3.95
N GLY A 26 9.62 9.83 -2.70
CA GLY A 26 10.14 10.78 -1.72
C GLY A 26 9.10 11.64 -1.01
N LEU A 27 7.84 11.60 -1.46
CA LEU A 27 6.78 12.40 -0.90
C LEU A 27 6.07 11.67 0.24
N PRO A 28 5.80 12.34 1.37
CA PRO A 28 5.16 11.70 2.52
C PRO A 28 3.75 11.21 2.18
N VAL A 29 3.47 9.96 2.58
CA VAL A 29 2.15 9.33 2.47
C VAL A 29 1.53 9.21 3.85
N GLN A 30 0.28 9.64 3.97
CA GLN A 30 -0.54 9.35 5.14
C GLN A 30 -1.56 8.28 4.78
N TRP A 31 -1.33 7.07 5.28
CA TRP A 31 -2.29 5.97 5.20
C TRP A 31 -3.45 6.15 6.17
N GLY A 32 -4.63 5.66 5.77
CA GLY A 32 -5.78 5.60 6.65
C GLY A 32 -5.69 4.35 7.53
N GLY A 33 -6.37 3.31 7.09
CA GLY A 33 -6.36 1.99 7.71
C GLY A 33 -6.94 0.98 6.74
N TRP A 34 -6.62 -0.29 6.98
CA TRP A 34 -7.15 -1.38 6.18
C TRP A 34 -8.66 -1.52 6.35
N SER A 35 -9.34 -1.72 5.23
CA SER A 35 -10.76 -1.99 5.18
C SER A 35 -11.01 -3.26 4.37
N ASP A 36 -11.96 -4.08 4.83
CA ASP A 36 -12.42 -5.23 4.08
C ASP A 36 -13.43 -4.79 3.02
N THR A 37 -13.11 -5.03 1.74
CA THR A 37 -13.99 -4.74 0.62
C THR A 37 -14.70 -5.96 0.06
N ALA A 38 -14.68 -7.12 0.73
CA ALA A 38 -15.42 -8.31 0.34
C ALA A 38 -16.94 -8.05 0.18
N GLY A 39 -17.47 -6.99 0.81
CA GLY A 39 -18.85 -6.52 0.64
C GLY A 39 -19.08 -5.48 -0.47
N MET A 40 -18.04 -4.92 -1.09
CA MET A 40 -18.16 -3.92 -2.15
C MET A 40 -18.24 -4.59 -3.52
N ILE A 41 -19.45 -4.66 -4.08
CA ILE A 41 -19.67 -5.15 -5.45
C ILE A 41 -19.58 -3.95 -6.40
N ILE A 42 -18.45 -3.81 -7.11
CA ILE A 42 -18.35 -2.91 -8.26
C ILE A 42 -19.09 -3.58 -9.42
N CYS A 43 -20.16 -2.95 -9.91
CA CYS A 43 -20.99 -3.50 -10.98
C CYS A 43 -20.43 -3.13 -12.38
N PRO A 44 -20.35 -4.09 -13.33
CA PRO A 44 -20.69 -5.51 -13.18
C PRO A 44 -19.63 -6.27 -12.37
N PRO A 45 -20.04 -7.29 -11.59
CA PRO A 45 -19.09 -8.11 -10.84
C PRO A 45 -18.02 -8.66 -11.79
N PRO A 46 -16.75 -8.64 -11.40
CA PRO A 46 -15.68 -9.15 -12.24
C PRO A 46 -15.97 -10.62 -12.60
N ARG A 47 -15.84 -10.97 -13.89
CA ARG A 47 -16.16 -12.31 -14.41
C ARG A 47 -15.32 -13.43 -13.79
N ARG A 48 -14.17 -13.08 -13.23
CA ARG A 48 -13.29 -13.96 -12.47
C ARG A 48 -12.80 -13.18 -11.25
N PRO A 49 -12.83 -13.76 -10.04
CA PRO A 49 -12.18 -13.15 -8.90
C PRO A 49 -10.69 -13.02 -9.20
N GLU A 50 -10.14 -11.86 -8.86
CA GLU A 50 -8.70 -11.63 -8.93
C GLU A 50 -7.98 -12.61 -8.02
N ARG A 51 -6.79 -13.04 -8.44
CA ARG A 51 -5.94 -13.94 -7.66
C ARG A 51 -4.73 -13.17 -7.18
N CYS A 52 -4.36 -13.38 -5.92
CA CYS A 52 -3.09 -12.86 -5.43
C CYS A 52 -1.94 -13.41 -6.30
N PRO A 53 -1.07 -12.56 -6.86
CA PRO A 53 0.02 -13.00 -7.72
C PRO A 53 1.05 -13.84 -6.97
N ARG A 54 1.19 -13.66 -5.65
CA ARG A 54 2.16 -14.37 -4.81
C ARG A 54 1.68 -15.75 -4.35
N CYS A 55 0.46 -15.87 -3.82
CA CYS A 55 -0.04 -17.13 -3.23
C CYS A 55 -1.23 -17.76 -3.95
N GLY A 56 -1.81 -17.09 -4.95
CA GLY A 56 -2.92 -17.61 -5.76
C GLY A 56 -4.31 -17.58 -5.11
N ALA A 57 -4.42 -17.08 -3.87
CA ALA A 57 -5.69 -16.96 -3.16
C ALA A 57 -6.68 -16.05 -3.89
N THR A 58 -7.97 -16.36 -3.80
CA THR A 58 -9.08 -15.64 -4.47
C THR A 58 -9.92 -14.79 -3.51
N ALA A 59 -9.51 -14.68 -2.24
CA ALA A 59 -10.17 -13.77 -1.30
C ALA A 59 -10.01 -12.33 -1.77
N ALA A 60 -11.03 -11.49 -1.54
CA ALA A 60 -10.93 -10.07 -1.84
C ALA A 60 -9.76 -9.45 -1.06
N ALA A 61 -9.01 -8.57 -1.72
CA ALA A 61 -7.93 -7.85 -1.05
C ALA A 61 -8.52 -6.88 -0.01
N LEU A 62 -7.79 -6.68 1.10
CA LEU A 62 -8.03 -5.54 1.97
C LEU A 62 -7.56 -4.27 1.25
N ILE A 63 -8.27 -3.16 1.41
CA ILE A 63 -7.90 -1.89 0.77
C ILE A 63 -7.57 -0.84 1.83
N ASN A 64 -6.47 -0.11 1.64
CA ASN A 64 -6.11 1.07 2.41
C ASN A 64 -5.87 2.25 1.46
N THR A 65 -6.44 3.41 1.78
CA THR A 65 -6.27 4.63 0.98
C THR A 65 -5.27 5.55 1.65
N GLY A 66 -4.22 5.89 0.90
CA GLY A 66 -3.19 6.85 1.27
C GLY A 66 -3.42 8.22 0.64
N ARG A 67 -2.89 9.24 1.31
CA ARG A 67 -2.86 10.64 0.86
C ARG A 67 -1.42 11.08 0.69
N ILE A 68 -1.03 11.49 -0.51
CA ILE A 68 0.33 11.97 -0.81
C ILE A 68 0.37 13.48 -0.65
N PHE A 69 1.31 13.96 0.16
CA PHE A 69 1.49 15.38 0.42
C PHE A 69 2.82 15.89 -0.15
N THR A 70 2.83 17.15 -0.57
CA THR A 70 4.07 17.89 -0.82
C THR A 70 4.82 18.18 0.48
N ASP A 71 6.14 18.30 0.37
CA ASP A 71 6.97 18.96 1.38
C ASP A 71 7.02 20.47 1.07
N PRO A 72 6.96 21.37 2.07
CA PRO A 72 7.24 22.79 1.86
C PRO A 72 8.51 23.07 1.03
N ALA A 73 9.56 22.25 1.15
CA ALA A 73 10.81 22.37 0.41
C ALA A 73 10.70 21.93 -1.06
N SER A 74 9.77 21.03 -1.40
CA SER A 74 9.56 20.49 -2.75
C SER A 74 8.30 21.02 -3.44
N ALA A 75 7.52 21.86 -2.76
CA ALA A 75 6.29 22.41 -3.31
C ALA A 75 6.56 23.34 -4.51
N PRO A 76 5.93 23.12 -5.67
CA PRO A 76 6.05 24.02 -6.82
C PRO A 76 5.62 25.45 -6.46
N PRO A 77 6.30 26.51 -6.95
CA PRO A 77 5.93 27.90 -6.68
C PRO A 77 4.48 28.26 -7.05
N ALA A 78 3.90 27.52 -8.00
CA ALA A 78 2.52 27.66 -8.44
C ALA A 78 1.48 27.20 -7.40
N ILE A 79 1.88 26.38 -6.42
CA ILE A 79 1.04 26.08 -5.26
C ILE A 79 1.12 27.28 -4.32
N GLY A 80 0.23 28.25 -4.53
CA GLY A 80 0.17 29.44 -3.68
C GLY A 80 0.03 29.06 -2.20
N ARG A 81 0.69 29.82 -1.31
CA ARG A 81 0.69 29.60 0.15
C ARG A 81 -0.71 29.39 0.75
N ALA A 82 -1.76 29.96 0.14
CA ALA A 82 -3.14 29.79 0.56
C ALA A 82 -3.70 28.36 0.37
N ARG A 83 -3.12 27.56 -0.52
CA ARG A 83 -3.49 26.15 -0.76
C ARG A 83 -2.71 25.18 0.12
N MET A 84 -1.71 25.66 0.87
CA MET A 84 -0.96 24.87 1.85
C MET A 84 -1.72 24.83 3.17
N GLN A 85 -2.25 23.67 3.55
CA GLN A 85 -2.82 23.47 4.88
C GLN A 85 -1.73 22.97 5.81
N ARG A 86 -1.44 23.71 6.89
CA ARG A 86 -0.37 23.38 7.86
C ARG A 86 1.00 23.13 7.19
N GLY A 87 1.29 23.86 6.12
CA GLY A 87 2.56 23.76 5.39
C GLY A 87 2.65 22.62 4.38
N ARG A 88 1.57 21.88 4.10
CA ARG A 88 1.55 20.80 3.10
C ARG A 88 0.37 20.96 2.15
N HIS A 89 0.50 20.42 0.94
CA HIS A 89 -0.59 20.34 -0.03
C HIS A 89 -0.81 18.89 -0.47
N LEU A 90 -2.05 18.42 -0.43
CA LEU A 90 -2.45 17.12 -0.96
C LEU A 90 -2.30 17.13 -2.48
N ILE A 91 -1.52 16.22 -3.04
CA ILE A 91 -1.29 16.15 -4.49
C ILE A 91 -1.78 14.86 -5.14
N GLY A 92 -2.08 13.83 -4.35
CA GLY A 92 -2.50 12.55 -4.89
C GLY A 92 -3.18 11.67 -3.87
N LEU A 93 -4.00 10.75 -4.38
CA LEU A 93 -4.53 9.62 -3.64
C LEU A 93 -3.87 8.36 -4.19
N ILE A 94 -3.58 7.43 -3.29
CA ILE A 94 -2.91 6.16 -3.58
C ILE A 94 -3.68 5.05 -2.87
N SER A 95 -3.78 3.87 -3.49
CA SER A 95 -4.54 2.75 -2.93
C SER A 95 -3.64 1.54 -2.78
N ALA A 96 -3.52 1.02 -1.56
CA ALA A 96 -2.85 -0.24 -1.28
C ALA A 96 -3.87 -1.38 -1.20
N PHE A 97 -3.48 -2.55 -1.69
CA PHE A 97 -4.26 -3.77 -1.75
C PHE A 97 -3.48 -4.92 -1.10
N ARG A 98 -3.98 -5.44 0.01
CA ARG A 98 -3.32 -6.53 0.76
C ARG A 98 -4.02 -7.84 0.55
N CYS A 99 -3.26 -8.88 0.21
CA CYS A 99 -3.76 -10.25 0.26
C CYS A 99 -3.98 -10.66 1.73
N PRO A 100 -5.20 -11.06 2.15
CA PRO A 100 -5.45 -11.45 3.53
C PRO A 100 -4.81 -12.79 3.93
N HIS A 101 -4.21 -13.52 2.98
CA HIS A 101 -3.59 -14.82 3.23
C HIS A 101 -2.07 -14.80 3.35
N CYS A 102 -1.39 -14.00 2.53
CA CYS A 102 0.08 -13.93 2.51
C CYS A 102 0.64 -12.54 2.76
N GLU A 103 -0.24 -11.58 3.10
CA GLU A 103 0.08 -10.17 3.39
C GLU A 103 0.86 -9.42 2.31
N HIS A 104 0.89 -9.97 1.11
CA HIS A 104 1.50 -9.33 -0.04
C HIS A 104 0.68 -8.12 -0.47
N ASP A 105 1.36 -6.99 -0.62
CA ASP A 105 0.78 -5.70 -0.94
C ASP A 105 1.10 -5.30 -2.37
N ARG A 106 0.08 -4.79 -3.05
CA ARG A 106 0.23 -4.04 -4.30
C ARG A 106 -0.32 -2.65 -4.11
N VAL A 107 0.16 -1.70 -4.91
CA VAL A 107 -0.27 -0.30 -4.82
C VAL A 107 -0.68 0.21 -6.19
N LEU A 108 -1.83 0.88 -6.26
CA LEU A 108 -2.24 1.69 -7.41
C LEU A 108 -1.93 3.15 -7.10
N ASP A 109 -0.97 3.70 -7.83
CA ASP A 109 -0.49 5.06 -7.64
C ASP A 109 -1.44 6.12 -8.25
N PRO A 110 -1.21 7.43 -8.01
CA PRO A 110 -2.04 8.48 -8.59
C PRO A 110 -1.98 8.57 -10.13
N ALA A 111 -0.93 8.04 -10.77
CA ALA A 111 -0.80 7.97 -12.23
C ALA A 111 -1.60 6.79 -12.81
N GLY A 112 -2.15 5.92 -11.96
CA GLY A 112 -2.89 4.73 -12.34
C GLY A 112 -1.99 3.53 -12.65
N GLN A 113 -0.73 3.58 -12.25
CA GLN A 113 0.21 2.47 -12.38
C GLN A 113 0.10 1.55 -11.17
N GLU A 114 0.12 0.24 -11.42
CA GLU A 114 0.15 -0.78 -10.38
C GLU A 114 1.60 -1.16 -10.07
N TRP A 115 1.90 -1.21 -8.79
CA TRP A 115 3.20 -1.51 -8.21
C TRP A 115 3.10 -2.76 -7.35
N ASP A 116 4.08 -3.64 -7.50
CA ASP A 116 4.24 -4.83 -6.67
C ASP A 116 5.29 -4.55 -5.60
N LEU A 117 4.87 -4.48 -4.32
CA LEU A 117 5.78 -4.04 -3.25
C LEU A 117 6.71 -5.16 -2.80
N ASP A 118 7.99 -4.83 -2.67
CA ASP A 118 9.02 -5.70 -2.14
C ASP A 118 9.52 -5.23 -0.77
N GLU A 119 10.47 -5.98 -0.21
CA GLU A 119 10.99 -5.77 1.15
C GLU A 119 11.60 -4.36 1.35
N THR A 120 12.06 -3.71 0.29
CA THR A 120 12.73 -2.40 0.35
C THR A 120 11.75 -1.23 0.50
N ASP A 121 10.51 -1.40 0.07
CA ASP A 121 9.48 -0.35 0.08
C ASP A 121 8.97 0.01 1.49
N TYR A 122 9.18 -0.88 2.46
CA TYR A 122 8.67 -0.73 3.83
C TYR A 122 9.66 -0.03 4.77
N THR A 123 10.72 0.56 4.24
CA THR A 123 11.72 1.32 5.00
C THR A 123 11.31 2.78 5.17
N ASP A 124 12.08 3.55 5.97
CA ASP A 124 11.89 5.00 6.12
C ASP A 124 11.94 5.79 4.79
N ASP A 125 12.67 5.28 3.80
CA ASP A 125 12.78 5.90 2.48
C ASP A 125 11.51 5.68 1.64
N GLY A 126 10.73 4.65 1.94
CA GLY A 126 9.51 4.27 1.21
C GLY A 126 9.76 3.75 -0.20
N SER A 127 8.71 3.78 -1.02
CA SER A 127 8.72 3.26 -2.39
C SER A 127 9.15 4.35 -3.37
N TRP A 128 9.94 3.96 -4.38
CA TRP A 128 10.47 4.85 -5.41
C TRP A 128 10.42 4.21 -6.79
N ASP A 129 10.09 5.00 -7.81
CA ASP A 129 10.36 4.59 -9.18
C ASP A 129 11.87 4.58 -9.48
N VAL A 130 12.44 3.38 -9.53
CA VAL A 130 13.86 3.15 -9.86
C VAL A 130 14.18 3.43 -11.34
N ASN A 131 13.19 3.71 -12.18
CA ASN A 131 13.36 3.99 -13.61
C ASN A 131 13.08 5.46 -14.01
N ALA A 132 12.83 6.35 -13.04
CA ALA A 132 12.50 7.77 -13.28
C ALA A 132 13.71 8.64 -13.68
#